data_AF-A0A0G1QRZ6-F1
#
_entry.id   AF-A0A0G1QRZ6-F1
#
_cell.length_a   1.000
_cell.length_b   1.000
_cell.length_c   1.000
_cell.angle_alpha   90.00
_cell.angle_beta   90.00
_cell.angle_gamma   90.00
#
_symmetry.space_group_name_H-M   'P 1'
#
loop_
_entity.id
_entity.type
_entity.pdbx_description
1 polymer ?
#
loop_
_entity_poly.entity_id
_entity_poly.type
_entity_poly.pdbx_seq_one_letter_code
_entity_poly.pdbx_strand_id
1 'polypeptide(L)'
;MSELVTPSGAIYTPSDLEVLRYAARVRFVAYNPQPFTLKSGVKSNVYVFGREDLTDYPGFEWLVGRKIAELICKSVEAVDSRPCLIGIPTAGTALAQAAAMVSWREAIKTPSGHTICHRIMREALKQHGAHPDWVNGKPSRAHRYWLVDNVATDGRSKPEAREKLLASGYLAADEYPPVFIFVDRQQGAVRRLQEAGFTKIVVAYNLLDAAFAFKEMGLWPGQVVEQVEEEIRAHQF
;
A
#
# COMPACT_ATOMS: atom_id res chain seq x y z
N MET A 1 -21.26 -11.12 -8.22
CA MET A 1 -20.27 -12.00 -8.85
C MET A 1 -19.78 -12.98 -7.79
N SER A 2 -19.56 -14.22 -8.20
CA SER A 2 -18.71 -15.16 -7.46
C SER A 2 -17.27 -14.64 -7.38
N GLU A 3 -16.39 -15.43 -6.77
CA GLU A 3 -14.93 -15.20 -6.84
C GLU A 3 -14.46 -15.04 -8.29
N LEU A 4 -13.44 -14.20 -8.48
CA LEU A 4 -12.80 -13.93 -9.78
C LEU A 4 -11.35 -14.40 -9.75
N VAL A 5 -10.98 -15.30 -10.66
CA VAL A 5 -9.58 -15.67 -10.88
C VAL A 5 -8.95 -14.65 -11.82
N THR A 6 -7.85 -14.04 -11.38
CA THR A 6 -7.15 -12.96 -12.08
C THR A 6 -5.97 -13.48 -12.91
N PRO A 7 -5.39 -12.68 -13.83
CA PRO A 7 -4.25 -13.09 -14.65
C PRO A 7 -3.03 -13.59 -13.86
N SER A 8 -2.78 -13.06 -12.66
CA SER A 8 -1.70 -13.56 -11.79
C SER A 8 -2.01 -14.90 -11.10
N GLY A 9 -3.24 -15.40 -11.23
CA GLY A 9 -3.76 -16.54 -10.48
C GLY A 9 -4.34 -16.18 -9.11
N ALA A 10 -4.30 -14.91 -8.69
CA ALA A 10 -4.96 -14.48 -7.46
C ALA A 10 -6.48 -14.61 -7.57
N ILE A 11 -7.12 -14.99 -6.46
CA ILE A 11 -8.58 -15.11 -6.35
C ILE A 11 -9.10 -13.87 -5.64
N TYR A 12 -9.87 -13.05 -6.35
CA TYR A 12 -10.56 -11.89 -5.78
C TYR A 12 -11.94 -12.30 -5.30
N THR A 13 -12.16 -12.14 -4.00
CA THR A 13 -13.41 -12.44 -3.32
C THR A 13 -14.46 -11.35 -3.57
N PRO A 14 -15.74 -11.55 -3.20
CA PRO A 14 -16.75 -10.49 -3.30
C PRO A 14 -16.36 -9.18 -2.57
N SER A 15 -15.64 -9.25 -1.44
CA SER A 15 -15.16 -8.06 -0.74
C SER A 15 -14.02 -7.37 -1.49
N ASP A 16 -13.14 -8.11 -2.16
CA ASP A 16 -12.13 -7.52 -3.04
C ASP A 16 -12.76 -6.78 -4.21
N LEU A 17 -13.77 -7.39 -4.83
CA LEU A 17 -14.51 -6.76 -5.93
C LEU A 17 -15.30 -5.53 -5.46
N GLU A 18 -15.74 -5.48 -4.20
CA GLU A 18 -16.35 -4.28 -3.61
C GLU A 18 -15.32 -3.15 -3.45
N VAL A 19 -14.15 -3.45 -2.87
CA VAL A 19 -13.03 -2.49 -2.73
C VAL A 19 -12.65 -1.94 -4.10
N LEU A 20 -12.43 -2.80 -5.08
CA LEU A 20 -12.02 -2.41 -6.43
C LEU A 20 -13.12 -1.61 -7.15
N ARG A 21 -14.39 -2.02 -7.06
CA ARG A 21 -15.50 -1.25 -7.64
C ARG A 21 -15.55 0.16 -7.08
N TYR A 22 -15.38 0.30 -5.76
CA TYR A 22 -15.35 1.61 -5.13
C TYR A 22 -14.11 2.39 -5.59
N ALA A 23 -12.93 1.77 -5.60
CA ALA A 23 -11.68 2.39 -6.06
C ALA A 23 -11.79 2.96 -7.49
N ALA A 24 -12.42 2.25 -8.41
CA ALA A 24 -12.68 2.74 -9.76
C ALA A 24 -13.67 3.93 -9.76
N ARG A 25 -14.73 3.86 -8.96
CA ARG A 25 -15.75 4.93 -8.86
C ARG A 25 -15.19 6.24 -8.32
N VAL A 26 -14.33 6.18 -7.30
CA VAL A 26 -13.69 7.37 -6.70
C VAL A 26 -12.39 7.75 -7.39
N ARG A 27 -12.04 7.04 -8.47
CA ARG A 27 -10.83 7.27 -9.26
C ARG A 27 -9.54 7.07 -8.46
N PHE A 28 -9.55 6.28 -7.39
CA PHE A 28 -8.34 5.84 -6.69
C PHE A 28 -7.43 5.04 -7.63
N VAL A 29 -8.01 4.18 -8.47
CA VAL A 29 -7.34 3.68 -9.67
C VAL A 29 -8.10 4.22 -10.87
N ALA A 30 -7.44 5.01 -11.70
CA ALA A 30 -8.08 5.70 -12.81
C ALA A 30 -7.40 5.39 -14.15
N TYR A 31 -8.23 5.11 -15.15
CA TYR A 31 -7.85 5.10 -16.54
C TYR A 31 -8.17 6.46 -17.18
N ASN A 32 -7.23 7.01 -17.94
CA ASN A 32 -7.41 8.18 -18.77
C ASN A 32 -7.11 7.81 -20.23
N PRO A 33 -7.99 8.15 -21.20
CA PRO A 33 -7.74 7.88 -22.61
C PRO A 33 -6.49 8.58 -23.15
N GLN A 34 -6.15 9.74 -22.60
CA GLN A 34 -4.91 10.45 -22.91
C GLN A 34 -3.84 10.08 -21.88
N PRO A 35 -2.66 9.61 -22.33
CA PRO A 35 -1.59 9.24 -21.41
C PRO A 35 -0.97 10.49 -20.76
N PHE A 36 -0.51 10.33 -19.53
CA PHE A 36 0.24 11.33 -18.78
C PHE A 36 1.64 10.80 -18.47
N THR A 37 2.57 11.71 -18.14
CA THR A 37 3.95 11.37 -17.82
C THR A 37 4.10 11.08 -16.32
N LEU A 38 4.55 9.88 -15.98
CA LEU A 38 4.92 9.48 -14.62
C LEU A 38 6.21 10.18 -14.19
N LYS A 39 6.49 10.18 -12.88
CA LYS A 39 7.77 10.69 -12.32
C LYS A 39 9.00 10.01 -12.94
N SER A 40 8.86 8.78 -13.44
CA SER A 40 9.90 8.04 -14.16
C SER A 40 10.13 8.51 -15.60
N GLY A 41 9.29 9.40 -16.14
CA GLY A 41 9.28 9.80 -17.56
C GLY A 41 8.41 8.91 -18.45
N VAL A 42 7.93 7.78 -17.93
CA VAL A 42 7.07 6.83 -18.65
C VAL A 42 5.70 7.45 -18.92
N LYS A 43 5.16 7.28 -20.14
CA LYS A 43 3.76 7.61 -20.44
C LYS A 43 2.86 6.47 -19.99
N SER A 44 1.85 6.78 -19.20
CA SER A 44 0.87 5.81 -18.72
C SER A 44 -0.54 6.34 -18.90
N ASN A 45 -1.48 5.44 -19.21
CA ASN A 45 -2.91 5.74 -19.21
C ASN A 45 -3.56 5.46 -17.86
N VAL A 46 -2.84 4.84 -16.91
CA VAL A 46 -3.41 4.39 -15.64
C VAL A 46 -2.64 4.96 -14.47
N TYR A 47 -3.34 5.66 -13.57
CA TYR A 47 -2.75 6.22 -12.35
C TYR A 47 -3.39 5.59 -11.11
N VAL A 48 -2.56 5.39 -10.07
CA VAL A 48 -3.01 4.99 -8.73
C VAL A 48 -2.81 6.18 -7.81
N PHE A 49 -3.92 6.75 -7.36
CA PHE A 49 -3.98 7.85 -6.42
C PHE A 49 -4.02 7.32 -4.97
N GLY A 50 -4.38 8.16 -4.00
CA GLY A 50 -4.45 7.80 -2.59
C GLY A 50 -4.45 8.99 -1.64
N ARG A 51 -4.91 10.15 -2.12
CA ARG A 51 -5.02 11.41 -1.40
C ARG A 51 -6.51 11.75 -1.26
N GLU A 52 -6.99 12.81 -1.90
CA GLU A 52 -8.39 13.23 -1.87
C GLU A 52 -9.36 12.14 -2.36
N ASP A 53 -8.92 11.33 -3.33
CA ASP A 53 -9.63 10.16 -3.86
C ASP A 53 -9.82 9.03 -2.82
N LEU A 54 -9.12 9.10 -1.69
CA LEU A 54 -9.33 8.26 -0.53
C LEU A 54 -10.03 9.05 0.59
N THR A 55 -9.49 10.21 0.97
CA THR A 55 -9.90 10.95 2.18
C THR A 55 -11.26 11.64 2.06
N ASP A 56 -11.71 11.96 0.85
CA ASP A 56 -13.05 12.54 0.64
C ASP A 56 -14.15 11.47 0.66
N TYR A 57 -13.75 10.18 0.72
CA TYR A 57 -14.66 9.04 0.67
C TYR A 57 -14.47 8.10 1.88
N PRO A 58 -14.94 8.48 3.09
CA PRO A 58 -14.73 7.70 4.32
C PRO A 58 -15.21 6.24 4.24
N GLY A 59 -16.25 5.97 3.45
CA GLY A 59 -16.72 4.59 3.21
C GLY A 59 -15.71 3.74 2.42
N PHE A 60 -15.02 4.34 1.44
CA PHE A 60 -13.94 3.67 0.74
C PHE A 60 -12.69 3.55 1.62
N GLU A 61 -12.34 4.60 2.35
CA GLU A 61 -11.24 4.58 3.33
C GLU A 61 -11.42 3.47 4.38
N TRP A 62 -12.66 3.24 4.84
CA TRP A 62 -12.99 2.12 5.71
C TRP A 62 -12.67 0.76 5.09
N LEU A 63 -13.09 0.54 3.85
CA LEU A 63 -12.84 -0.72 3.12
C LEU A 63 -11.35 -0.95 2.89
N VAL A 64 -10.61 0.10 2.53
CA VAL A 64 -9.14 0.07 2.43
C VAL A 64 -8.52 -0.30 3.77
N GLY A 65 -8.93 0.36 4.86
CA GLY A 65 -8.47 0.06 6.21
C GLY A 65 -8.73 -1.39 6.62
N ARG A 66 -9.92 -1.92 6.32
CA ARG A 66 -10.26 -3.34 6.56
C ARG A 66 -9.32 -4.27 5.80
N LYS A 67 -9.15 -4.06 4.49
CA LYS A 67 -8.29 -4.89 3.64
C LYS A 67 -6.84 -4.91 4.12
N ILE A 68 -6.30 -3.75 4.49
CA ILE A 68 -4.95 -3.63 5.06
C ILE A 68 -4.87 -4.41 6.38
N ALA A 69 -5.84 -4.20 7.28
CA ALA A 69 -5.84 -4.85 8.59
C ALA A 69 -5.90 -6.37 8.49
N GLU A 70 -6.77 -6.91 7.63
CA GLU A 70 -6.89 -8.35 7.41
C GLU A 70 -5.60 -8.95 6.87
N LEU A 71 -5.00 -8.34 5.84
CA LEU A 71 -3.77 -8.86 5.24
C LEU A 71 -2.59 -8.78 6.20
N ILE A 72 -2.43 -7.68 6.92
CA ILE A 72 -1.35 -7.54 7.90
C ILE A 72 -1.54 -8.54 9.03
N CYS A 73 -2.73 -8.65 9.62
CA CYS A 73 -3.00 -9.58 10.72
C CYS A 73 -2.86 -11.05 10.29
N LYS A 74 -3.14 -11.41 9.03
CA LYS A 74 -2.88 -12.75 8.47
C LYS A 74 -1.40 -13.01 8.20
N SER A 75 -0.62 -11.96 7.94
CA SER A 75 0.80 -12.09 7.59
C SER A 75 1.74 -12.13 8.79
N VAL A 76 1.29 -11.74 9.99
CA VAL A 76 2.11 -11.69 11.20
C VAL A 76 2.06 -13.00 11.97
N GLU A 77 3.19 -13.37 12.57
CA GLU A 77 3.33 -14.59 13.35
C GLU A 77 2.83 -14.37 14.78
N ALA A 78 2.46 -15.45 15.48
CA ALA A 78 2.00 -15.35 16.89
C ALA A 78 3.08 -14.81 17.84
N VAL A 79 4.36 -14.94 17.47
CA VAL A 79 5.50 -14.41 18.22
C VAL A 79 5.82 -12.95 17.90
N ASP A 80 5.17 -12.36 16.88
CA ASP A 80 5.40 -10.98 16.50
C ASP A 80 4.82 -10.01 17.55
N SER A 81 5.58 -8.94 17.82
CA SER A 81 5.11 -7.76 18.55
C SER A 81 3.96 -7.06 17.81
N ARG A 82 3.19 -6.23 18.52
CA ARG A 82 2.02 -5.52 17.95
C ARG A 82 2.40 -4.75 16.67
N PRO A 83 1.69 -4.94 15.54
CA PRO A 83 1.94 -4.16 14.34
C PRO A 83 1.66 -2.67 14.56
N CYS A 84 2.65 -1.83 14.22
CA CYS A 84 2.54 -0.38 14.23
C CYS A 84 2.84 0.15 12.84
N LEU A 85 1.81 0.63 12.14
CA LEU A 85 1.94 1.08 10.76
C LEU A 85 2.47 2.51 10.69
N ILE A 86 3.40 2.74 9.78
CA ILE A 86 3.97 4.04 9.46
C ILE A 86 3.72 4.27 7.97
N GLY A 87 2.78 5.14 7.66
CA GLY A 87 2.48 5.53 6.30
C GLY A 87 3.65 6.31 5.69
N ILE A 88 4.05 5.94 4.47
CA ILE A 88 4.99 6.74 3.69
C ILE A 88 4.26 8.02 3.26
N PRO A 89 4.73 9.22 3.65
CA PRO A 89 4.02 10.45 3.34
C PRO A 89 3.98 10.72 1.83
N THR A 90 2.89 11.28 1.30
CA THR A 90 1.70 11.74 2.04
C THR A 90 0.59 10.68 2.10
N ALA A 91 0.32 10.02 0.97
CA ALA A 91 -0.81 9.11 0.79
C ALA A 91 -0.86 7.95 1.79
N GLY A 92 0.28 7.32 2.10
CA GLY A 92 0.34 6.18 3.03
C GLY A 92 -0.16 6.49 4.44
N THR A 93 -0.18 7.78 4.85
CA THR A 93 -0.61 8.21 6.18
C THR A 93 -2.08 7.87 6.45
N ALA A 94 -2.97 8.19 5.50
CA ALA A 94 -4.40 7.90 5.63
C ALA A 94 -4.65 6.39 5.69
N LEU A 95 -3.94 5.61 4.85
CA LEU A 95 -4.01 4.15 4.84
C LEU A 95 -3.63 3.54 6.20
N ALA A 96 -2.52 3.99 6.79
CA ALA A 96 -2.05 3.51 8.09
C ALA A 96 -3.03 3.84 9.22
N GLN A 97 -3.59 5.05 9.21
CA GLN A 97 -4.62 5.47 10.17
C GLN A 97 -5.90 4.64 10.02
N ALA A 98 -6.42 4.50 8.79
CA ALA A 98 -7.61 3.74 8.50
C ALA A 98 -7.49 2.29 8.99
N ALA A 99 -6.38 1.61 8.66
CA ALA A 99 -6.14 0.24 9.10
C ALA A 99 -6.10 0.10 10.64
N ALA A 100 -5.47 1.05 11.34
CA ALA A 100 -5.46 1.05 12.80
C ALA A 100 -6.88 1.19 13.37
N MET A 101 -7.66 2.16 12.88
CA MET A 101 -9.02 2.42 13.36
C MET A 101 -9.98 1.26 13.07
N VAL A 102 -9.94 0.71 11.86
CA VAL A 102 -10.79 -0.42 11.47
C VAL A 102 -10.40 -1.68 12.25
N SER A 103 -9.10 -1.98 12.39
CA SER A 103 -8.67 -3.16 13.16
C SER A 103 -9.17 -3.13 14.60
N TRP A 104 -9.19 -1.95 15.23
CA TRP A 104 -9.69 -1.79 16.58
C TRP A 104 -11.22 -1.93 16.64
N ARG A 105 -11.94 -1.25 15.74
CA ARG A 105 -13.40 -1.22 15.75
C ARG A 105 -14.02 -2.56 15.37
N GLU A 106 -13.42 -3.29 14.44
CA GLU A 106 -13.91 -4.59 13.96
C GLU A 106 -13.25 -5.78 14.69
N ALA A 107 -12.41 -5.51 15.67
CA ALA A 107 -11.66 -6.52 16.42
C ALA A 107 -10.85 -7.47 15.52
N ILE A 108 -10.31 -6.97 14.40
CA ILE A 108 -9.38 -7.70 13.53
C ILE A 108 -8.03 -7.74 14.26
N LYS A 109 -7.67 -8.93 14.74
CA LYS A 109 -6.51 -9.14 15.61
C LYS A 109 -5.47 -10.02 14.93
N THR A 110 -4.22 -9.80 15.30
CA THR A 110 -3.12 -10.72 15.06
C THR A 110 -3.34 -12.04 15.81
N PRO A 111 -2.60 -13.12 15.49
CA PRO A 111 -2.66 -14.36 16.27
C PRO A 111 -2.30 -14.15 17.76
N SER A 112 -1.46 -13.14 18.07
CA SER A 112 -1.13 -12.70 19.43
C SER A 112 -2.22 -11.87 20.13
N GLY A 113 -3.38 -11.67 19.49
CA GLY A 113 -4.52 -10.95 20.07
C GLY A 113 -4.42 -9.42 20.03
N HIS A 114 -3.44 -8.87 19.31
CA HIS A 114 -3.25 -7.42 19.19
C HIS A 114 -4.02 -6.85 18.00
N THR A 115 -4.58 -5.65 18.15
CA THR A 115 -5.02 -4.84 17.01
C THR A 115 -3.88 -3.97 16.50
N ILE A 116 -4.03 -3.39 15.32
CA ILE A 116 -3.02 -2.52 14.72
C ILE A 116 -3.01 -1.15 15.45
N CYS A 117 -1.83 -0.52 15.54
CA CYS A 117 -1.71 0.91 15.84
C CYS A 117 -0.94 1.62 14.71
N HIS A 118 -0.81 2.94 14.77
CA HIS A 118 -0.06 3.70 13.77
C HIS A 118 0.80 4.82 14.38
N ARG A 119 1.73 5.32 13.57
CA ARG A 119 2.53 6.52 13.81
C ARG A 119 2.57 7.36 12.54
N ILE A 120 2.85 8.65 12.72
CA ILE A 120 2.94 9.62 11.64
C ILE A 120 4.42 9.86 11.30
N MET A 121 4.78 9.64 10.04
CA MET A 121 6.05 10.09 9.47
C MET A 121 5.84 11.47 8.84
N ARG A 122 6.84 12.35 8.95
CA ARG A 122 6.84 13.67 8.33
C ARG A 122 7.36 13.58 6.90
N GLU A 123 6.78 14.38 6.01
CA GLU A 123 7.29 14.56 4.65
C GLU A 123 8.64 15.33 4.67
N ALA A 124 8.73 16.35 5.51
CA ALA A 124 9.94 17.15 5.73
C ALA A 124 10.28 17.28 7.23
N LEU A 125 11.57 17.35 7.56
CA LEU A 125 12.02 17.58 8.93
C LEU A 125 11.58 18.94 9.45
N LYS A 126 11.25 19.00 10.74
CA LYS A 126 11.04 20.27 11.44
C LYS A 126 12.36 21.01 11.56
N GLN A 127 12.39 22.26 11.11
CA GLN A 127 13.54 23.15 11.28
C GLN A 127 13.58 23.80 12.68
N HIS A 128 12.47 23.75 13.43
CA HIS A 128 12.33 24.39 14.75
C HIS A 128 11.58 23.47 15.74
N GLY A 129 11.97 23.54 17.03
CA GLY A 129 11.38 22.78 18.13
C GLY A 129 12.23 21.58 18.62
N ALA A 130 11.83 20.96 19.73
CA ALA A 130 12.63 20.00 20.49
C ALA A 130 12.78 18.58 19.86
N HIS A 131 12.14 18.30 18.73
CA HIS A 131 12.10 16.96 18.12
C HIS A 131 12.35 17.03 16.61
N PRO A 132 13.61 17.00 16.17
CA PRO A 132 14.00 16.99 14.75
C PRO A 132 13.88 15.60 14.12
N ASP A 133 12.87 14.80 14.52
CA ASP A 133 12.73 13.41 14.10
C ASP A 133 11.74 13.27 12.95
N TRP A 134 12.00 12.31 12.05
CA TRP A 134 11.10 12.01 10.93
C TRP A 134 9.80 11.36 11.37
N VAL A 135 9.78 10.63 12.49
CA VAL A 135 8.58 9.97 13.01
C VAL A 135 8.14 10.62 14.32
N ASN A 136 6.85 10.89 14.45
CA ASN A 136 6.27 11.42 15.66
C ASN A 136 6.26 10.35 16.78
N GLY A 137 7.10 10.55 17.81
CA GLY A 137 7.18 9.70 18.99
C GLY A 137 8.49 8.89 19.03
N LYS A 138 8.70 8.18 20.14
CA LYS A 138 9.87 7.31 20.32
C LYS A 138 9.55 5.86 19.90
N PRO A 139 10.56 5.10 19.43
CA PRO A 139 10.42 3.68 19.18
C PRO A 139 10.10 2.91 20.46
N SER A 140 9.41 1.78 20.32
CA SER A 140 9.03 0.89 21.41
C SER A 140 9.23 -0.57 20.99
N ARG A 141 9.84 -1.36 21.86
CA ARG A 141 10.00 -2.81 21.67
C ARG A 141 8.67 -3.58 21.69
N ALA A 142 7.58 -2.95 22.14
CA ALA A 142 6.25 -3.54 22.09
C ALA A 142 5.65 -3.52 20.67
N HIS A 143 6.32 -2.86 19.71
CA HIS A 143 5.82 -2.70 18.35
C HIS A 143 6.74 -3.34 17.32
N ARG A 144 6.12 -3.88 16.28
CA ARG A 144 6.78 -4.18 15.01
C ARG A 144 6.37 -3.13 14.00
N TYR A 145 7.32 -2.34 13.51
CA TYR A 145 7.04 -1.21 12.62
C TYR A 145 6.91 -1.65 11.16
N TRP A 146 5.79 -1.32 10.54
CA TRP A 146 5.51 -1.60 9.13
C TRP A 146 5.52 -0.31 8.32
N LEU A 147 6.10 -0.32 7.13
CA LEU A 147 5.88 0.74 6.15
C LEU A 147 4.61 0.46 5.34
N VAL A 148 3.81 1.48 5.09
CA VAL A 148 2.57 1.38 4.31
C VAL A 148 2.58 2.42 3.19
N ASP A 149 2.32 1.97 1.96
CA ASP A 149 2.28 2.82 0.78
C ASP A 149 1.03 2.52 -0.06
N ASN A 150 0.46 3.53 -0.72
CA ASN A 150 -0.70 3.33 -1.59
C ASN A 150 -0.31 2.61 -2.88
N VAL A 151 0.90 2.88 -3.40
CA VAL A 151 1.36 2.33 -4.67
C VAL A 151 2.85 1.99 -4.66
N ALA A 152 3.25 0.99 -5.45
CA ALA A 152 4.64 0.78 -5.81
C ALA A 152 4.82 0.72 -7.33
N THR A 153 5.72 1.54 -7.86
CA THR A 153 6.24 1.49 -9.24
C THR A 153 7.57 0.75 -9.26
N ASP A 154 8.64 1.45 -8.86
CA ASP A 154 10.03 0.97 -8.88
C ASP A 154 10.56 0.57 -7.50
N GLY A 155 9.81 0.88 -6.43
CA GLY A 155 10.14 0.56 -5.05
C GLY A 155 10.99 1.59 -4.31
N ARG A 156 11.46 2.69 -4.94
CA ARG A 156 12.43 3.61 -4.31
C ARG A 156 11.96 4.31 -3.03
N SER A 157 10.65 4.56 -2.90
CA SER A 157 10.10 5.22 -1.71
C SER A 157 10.31 4.43 -0.41
N LYS A 158 10.46 3.09 -0.48
CA LYS A 158 10.56 2.24 0.72
C LYS A 158 11.98 2.28 1.32
N PRO A 159 13.08 2.12 0.55
CA PRO A 159 14.42 2.40 1.05
C PRO A 159 14.56 3.82 1.59
N GLU A 160 14.03 4.83 0.90
CA GLU A 160 14.07 6.23 1.38
C GLU A 160 13.36 6.37 2.74
N ALA A 161 12.19 5.73 2.91
CA ALA A 161 11.48 5.71 4.18
C ALA A 161 12.23 4.94 5.28
N ARG A 162 12.93 3.85 4.93
CA ARG A 162 13.80 3.10 5.85
C ARG A 162 14.93 3.99 6.38
N GLU A 163 15.58 4.78 5.54
CA GLU A 163 16.64 5.70 5.99
C GLU A 163 16.10 6.74 7.00
N LYS A 164 14.86 7.20 6.82
CA LYS A 164 14.18 8.08 7.80
C LYS A 164 13.90 7.37 9.14
N LEU A 165 13.55 6.08 9.10
CA LEU A 165 13.36 5.26 10.31
C LEU A 165 14.68 5.02 11.04
N LEU A 166 15.76 4.72 10.32
CA LEU A 166 17.11 4.61 10.89
C LEU A 166 17.55 5.91 11.57
N ALA A 167 17.40 7.04 10.88
CA ALA A 167 17.73 8.36 11.43
C ALA A 167 16.91 8.71 12.69
N SER A 168 15.71 8.16 12.84
CA SER A 168 14.85 8.36 14.02
C SER A 168 15.04 7.28 15.10
N GLY A 169 15.98 6.34 14.93
CA GLY A 169 16.27 5.27 15.87
C GLY A 169 15.22 4.16 15.93
N TYR A 170 14.35 4.05 14.91
CA TYR A 170 13.28 3.04 14.88
C TYR A 170 13.77 1.64 14.48
N LEU A 171 14.94 1.54 13.86
CA LEU A 171 15.51 0.31 13.31
C LEU A 171 17.01 0.25 13.62
N ALA A 172 17.54 -0.96 13.75
CA ALA A 172 18.99 -1.18 13.66
C ALA A 172 19.48 -1.09 12.20
N ALA A 173 20.78 -0.83 12.00
CA ALA A 173 21.36 -0.59 10.67
C ALA A 173 21.20 -1.74 9.66
N ASP A 174 21.09 -2.98 10.16
CA ASP A 174 20.88 -4.22 9.41
C ASP A 174 19.41 -4.65 9.35
N GLU A 175 18.50 -3.94 10.02
CA GLU A 175 17.09 -4.27 10.08
C GLU A 175 16.33 -3.70 8.87
N TYR A 176 15.35 -4.46 8.39
CA TYR A 176 14.42 -4.05 7.33
C TYR A 176 12.99 -4.16 7.83
N PRO A 177 12.19 -3.07 7.76
CA PRO A 177 10.80 -3.14 8.19
C PRO A 177 10.00 -3.96 7.19
N PRO A 178 9.00 -4.74 7.63
CA PRO A 178 7.99 -5.27 6.72
C PRO A 178 7.26 -4.14 5.99
N VAL A 179 6.86 -4.40 4.74
CA VAL A 179 6.24 -3.41 3.86
C VAL A 179 4.87 -3.91 3.42
N PHE A 180 3.88 -3.03 3.48
CA PHE A 180 2.58 -3.21 2.87
C PHE A 180 2.42 -2.25 1.69
N ILE A 181 2.01 -2.77 0.54
CA ILE A 181 1.72 -2.01 -0.69
C ILE A 181 0.26 -2.27 -1.06
N PHE A 182 -0.54 -1.22 -1.17
CA PHE A 182 -1.94 -1.40 -1.53
C PHE A 182 -2.11 -1.78 -3.02
N VAL A 183 -1.42 -1.09 -3.93
CA VAL A 183 -1.35 -1.49 -5.35
C VAL A 183 0.10 -1.62 -5.82
N ASP A 184 0.52 -2.81 -6.21
CA ASP A 184 1.75 -2.98 -6.97
C ASP A 184 1.46 -2.76 -8.47
N ARG A 185 2.18 -1.84 -9.10
CA ARG A 185 2.10 -1.63 -10.55
C ARG A 185 2.81 -2.72 -11.34
N GLN A 186 3.50 -3.63 -10.66
CA GLN A 186 4.25 -4.74 -11.26
C GLN A 186 5.38 -4.25 -12.17
N GLN A 187 5.96 -3.08 -11.89
CA GLN A 187 7.07 -2.48 -12.65
C GLN A 187 8.42 -2.69 -11.94
N GLY A 188 8.61 -3.88 -11.35
CA GLY A 188 9.86 -4.30 -10.70
C GLY A 188 10.02 -3.93 -9.21
N ALA A 189 9.07 -3.21 -8.60
CA ALA A 189 9.19 -2.81 -7.19
C ALA A 189 9.45 -3.98 -6.22
N VAL A 190 8.61 -5.02 -6.24
CA VAL A 190 8.73 -6.14 -5.29
C VAL A 190 10.09 -6.83 -5.39
N ARG A 191 10.53 -7.14 -6.61
CA ARG A 191 11.83 -7.76 -6.87
C ARG A 191 12.98 -6.89 -6.35
N ARG A 192 12.98 -5.59 -6.67
CA ARG A 192 14.03 -4.67 -6.22
C ARG A 192 14.07 -4.50 -4.71
N LEU A 193 12.91 -4.50 -4.06
CA LEU A 193 12.83 -4.46 -2.60
C LEU A 193 13.43 -5.72 -1.98
N GLN A 194 13.16 -6.90 -2.55
CA GLN A 194 13.77 -8.16 -2.13
C GLN A 194 15.29 -8.13 -2.32
N GLU A 195 15.78 -7.69 -3.47
CA GLU A 195 17.22 -7.51 -3.76
C GLU A 195 17.86 -6.50 -2.79
N ALA A 196 17.12 -5.50 -2.34
CA ALA A 196 17.56 -4.52 -1.35
C ALA A 196 17.48 -5.03 0.11
N GLY A 197 17.00 -6.25 0.37
CA GLY A 197 16.96 -6.86 1.70
C GLY A 197 15.59 -6.84 2.40
N PHE A 198 14.53 -6.31 1.78
CA PHE A 198 13.18 -6.39 2.33
C PHE A 198 12.60 -7.80 2.14
N THR A 199 12.48 -8.55 3.24
CA THR A 199 12.05 -9.96 3.20
C THR A 199 10.55 -10.17 3.36
N LYS A 200 9.83 -9.24 3.99
CA LYS A 200 8.39 -9.34 4.24
C LYS A 200 7.65 -8.22 3.52
N ILE A 201 7.13 -8.53 2.34
CA ILE A 201 6.40 -7.61 1.48
C ILE A 201 5.00 -8.18 1.25
N VAL A 202 3.98 -7.42 1.60
CA VAL A 202 2.57 -7.77 1.42
C VAL A 202 1.97 -6.81 0.39
N VAL A 203 1.42 -7.37 -0.69
CA VAL A 203 0.73 -6.62 -1.75
C VAL A 203 -0.76 -6.94 -1.68
N ALA A 204 -1.63 -5.93 -1.66
CA ALA A 204 -3.07 -6.18 -1.66
C ALA A 204 -3.62 -6.46 -3.05
N TYR A 205 -3.21 -5.66 -4.05
CA TYR A 205 -3.67 -5.78 -5.42
C TYR A 205 -2.51 -5.54 -6.40
N ASN A 206 -2.46 -6.34 -7.46
CA ASN A 206 -1.65 -6.06 -8.63
C ASN A 206 -2.45 -5.20 -9.62
N LEU A 207 -1.77 -4.28 -10.31
CA LEU A 207 -2.43 -3.39 -11.27
C LEU A 207 -3.07 -4.15 -12.43
N LEU A 208 -2.39 -5.17 -12.98
CA LEU A 208 -2.95 -5.98 -14.07
C LEU A 208 -4.23 -6.70 -13.63
N ASP A 209 -4.21 -7.29 -12.43
CA ASP A 209 -5.36 -8.00 -11.87
C ASP A 209 -6.53 -7.04 -11.56
N ALA A 210 -6.22 -5.83 -11.08
CA ALA A 210 -7.22 -4.79 -10.87
C ALA A 210 -7.84 -4.31 -12.19
N ALA A 211 -7.02 -4.07 -13.23
CA ALA A 211 -7.49 -3.69 -14.56
C ALA A 211 -8.38 -4.77 -15.17
N PHE A 212 -7.98 -6.05 -15.03
CA PHE A 212 -8.80 -7.20 -15.42
C PHE A 212 -10.13 -7.22 -14.67
N ALA A 213 -10.13 -7.06 -13.35
CA ALA A 213 -11.36 -6.99 -12.57
C ALA A 213 -12.27 -5.81 -12.98
N PHE A 214 -11.71 -4.64 -13.31
CA PHE A 214 -12.49 -3.50 -13.81
C PHE A 214 -13.15 -3.79 -15.15
N LYS A 215 -12.45 -4.49 -16.06
CA LYS A 215 -13.05 -4.98 -17.31
C LYS A 215 -14.20 -5.94 -17.04
N GLU A 216 -14.00 -6.97 -16.22
CA GLU A 216 -15.03 -7.97 -15.92
C GLU A 216 -16.25 -7.36 -15.21
N MET A 217 -16.06 -6.24 -14.50
CA MET A 217 -17.14 -5.45 -13.91
C MET A 217 -17.81 -4.46 -14.88
N GLY A 218 -17.35 -4.35 -16.12
CA GLY A 218 -17.84 -3.38 -17.11
C GLY A 218 -17.49 -1.92 -16.78
N LEU A 219 -16.50 -1.69 -15.91
CA LEU A 219 -16.09 -0.35 -15.48
C LEU A 219 -15.08 0.26 -16.46
N TRP A 220 -14.19 -0.56 -17.03
CA TRP A 220 -13.17 -0.14 -17.99
C TRP A 220 -13.31 -0.88 -19.33
N PRO A 221 -12.93 -0.25 -20.46
CA PRO A 221 -12.85 -0.94 -21.74
C PRO A 221 -11.84 -2.09 -21.74
N GLY A 222 -12.12 -3.16 -22.49
CA GLY A 222 -11.25 -4.35 -22.56
C GLY A 222 -9.80 -4.05 -23.01
N GLN A 223 -9.63 -3.13 -23.96
CA GLN A 223 -8.32 -2.69 -24.46
C GLN A 223 -7.40 -2.12 -23.35
N VAL A 224 -7.95 -1.66 -22.23
CA VAL A 224 -7.15 -1.09 -21.14
C VAL A 224 -6.32 -2.18 -20.44
N VAL A 225 -6.81 -3.42 -20.40
CA VAL A 225 -6.06 -4.53 -19.80
C VAL A 225 -4.80 -4.83 -20.62
N GLU A 226 -4.95 -4.87 -21.95
CA GLU A 226 -3.83 -5.06 -22.89
C GLU A 226 -2.81 -3.92 -22.77
N GLN A 227 -3.27 -2.67 -22.72
CA GLN A 227 -2.39 -1.50 -22.53
C GLN A 227 -1.61 -1.57 -21.21
N VAL A 228 -2.25 -2.00 -20.11
CA VAL A 228 -1.58 -2.17 -18.82
C VAL A 228 -0.55 -3.30 -18.90
N GLU A 229 -0.87 -4.41 -19.55
CA GLU A 229 0.08 -5.52 -19.73
C GLU A 229 1.30 -5.10 -20.56
N GLU A 230 1.10 -4.38 -21.66
CA GLU A 230 2.17 -3.84 -22.49
C GLU A 230 3.05 -2.84 -21.72
N GLU A 231 2.44 -1.92 -20.96
CA GLU A 231 3.17 -0.97 -20.12
C GLU A 231 4.02 -1.71 -19.06
N ILE A 232 3.44 -2.71 -18.40
CA ILE A 232 4.14 -3.53 -17.40
C ILE A 232 5.33 -4.23 -18.06
N ARG A 233 5.16 -4.83 -19.24
CA ARG A 233 6.22 -5.54 -19.96
C ARG A 233 7.35 -4.61 -20.40
N ALA A 234 7.02 -3.41 -20.87
CA ALA A 234 7.99 -2.40 -21.30
C ALA A 234 8.80 -1.79 -20.14
N HIS A 235 8.30 -1.91 -18.91
CA HIS A 235 8.87 -1.29 -17.72
C HIS A 235 9.12 -2.28 -16.57
N GLN A 236 9.38 -3.56 -16.91
CA GLN A 236 10.03 -4.49 -16.00
C GLN A 236 11.48 -4.03 -15.83
N PHE A 237 11.89 -3.75 -14.60
CA PHE A 237 13.26 -3.38 -14.30
C PHE A 237 13.89 -4.29 -13.23
#